data_AF-A0A024WYZ0-F1
#
_entry.id   AF-A0A024WYZ0-F1
#
_cell.length_a   1.000
_cell.length_b   1.000
_cell.length_c   1.000
_cell.angle_alpha   90.00
_cell.angle_beta   90.00
_cell.angle_gamma   90.00
#
_symmetry.space_group_name_H-M   'P 1'
#
loop_
_entity.id
_entity.type
_entity.pdbx_description
1 polymer ?
#
loop_
_entity_poly.entity_id
_entity_poly.type
_entity_poly.pdbx_seq_one_letter_code
_entity_poly.pdbx_strand_id
1 'polypeptide(L)'
;MKAVMQGFDRQTSERFHEYDERMKTTRQKCKDKCDKEIQKIILKDKLEKQMEQQLITLETKIDTGDIPTCICEKSMADKMEKDCLRCTYGLGTLAPTVGLIGAVAVHAWKPTALKAAIAAALEANNANILAAANAAGIQAGKNVVIQVLKSFRVQDVCPEIFKSILKISHYNEVINFARSINMEYGATCTSLDKNIVPSLECKEFQIKFGIFRIDGNPGPPSASAIPEIVGEIVEGAKATAETTKTQVAAAKTATIKATQEKAIEAASMQLYTAIGYSITAILIIVLIMVIIYLILRYRRKKKMKKKLQYIKLLEE
;
A
#
# COMPACT_ATOMS: atom_id res chain seq x y z
N MET A 1 34.73 -17.48 57.60
CA MET A 1 35.38 -17.18 56.29
C MET A 1 34.74 -17.92 55.11
N LYS A 2 34.41 -19.24 55.20
CA LYS A 2 33.78 -20.00 54.11
C LYS A 2 32.45 -19.45 53.58
N ALA A 3 31.57 -18.94 54.44
CA ALA A 3 30.25 -18.44 54.03
C ALA A 3 30.29 -17.13 53.21
N VAL A 4 31.26 -16.25 53.49
CA VAL A 4 31.43 -14.98 52.75
C VAL A 4 32.00 -15.24 51.35
N MET A 5 32.88 -16.23 51.22
CA MET A 5 33.48 -16.62 49.95
C MET A 5 32.45 -17.29 49.01
N GLN A 6 31.57 -18.16 49.55
CA GLN A 6 30.46 -18.74 48.80
C GLN A 6 29.41 -17.71 48.34
N GLY A 7 29.20 -16.65 49.14
CA GLY A 7 28.32 -15.54 48.75
C GLY A 7 28.86 -14.74 47.55
N PHE A 8 30.17 -14.48 47.54
CA PHE A 8 30.85 -13.81 46.42
C PHE A 8 30.83 -14.65 45.14
N ASP A 9 31.13 -15.95 45.21
CA ASP A 9 31.09 -16.83 44.02
C ASP A 9 29.69 -16.91 43.41
N ARG A 10 28.65 -17.02 44.25
CA ARG A 10 27.26 -17.06 43.79
C ARG A 10 26.84 -15.76 43.11
N GLN A 11 27.19 -14.62 43.71
CA GLN A 11 26.85 -13.31 43.16
C GLN A 11 27.64 -13.00 41.88
N THR A 12 28.86 -13.51 41.76
CA THR A 12 29.68 -13.37 40.54
C THR A 12 29.13 -14.25 39.42
N SER A 13 28.70 -15.49 39.73
CA SER A 13 28.07 -16.40 38.77
C SER A 13 26.74 -15.87 38.21
N GLU A 14 25.88 -15.28 39.05
CA GLU A 14 24.64 -14.66 38.61
C GLU A 14 24.88 -13.48 37.66
N ARG A 15 25.90 -12.63 37.94
CA ARG A 15 26.27 -11.54 37.04
C ARG A 15 26.81 -12.03 35.69
N PHE A 16 27.55 -13.15 35.68
CA PHE A 16 28.02 -13.73 34.41
C PHE A 16 26.85 -14.26 33.58
N HIS A 17 25.87 -14.93 34.18
CA HIS A 17 24.67 -15.36 33.47
C HIS A 17 23.85 -14.18 32.93
N GLU A 18 23.68 -13.12 33.72
CA GLU A 18 22.95 -11.92 33.31
C GLU A 18 23.70 -11.12 32.22
N TYR A 19 25.03 -11.13 32.23
CA TYR A 19 25.85 -10.54 31.18
C TYR A 19 25.75 -11.34 29.87
N ASP A 20 25.77 -12.67 29.95
CA ASP A 20 25.71 -13.55 28.79
C ASP A 20 24.34 -13.51 28.09
N GLU A 21 23.24 -13.43 28.87
CA GLU A 21 21.89 -13.23 28.33
C GLU A 21 21.70 -11.84 27.69
N ARG A 22 22.28 -10.78 28.29
CA ARG A 22 22.32 -9.46 27.64
C ARG A 22 23.13 -9.48 26.35
N MET A 23 24.22 -10.24 26.31
CA MET A 23 25.07 -10.35 25.12
C MET A 23 24.35 -11.10 23.98
N LYS A 24 23.64 -12.19 24.29
CA LYS A 24 22.79 -12.92 23.32
C LYS A 24 21.66 -12.06 22.78
N THR A 25 20.90 -11.39 23.64
CA THR A 25 19.77 -10.53 23.22
C THR A 25 20.23 -9.35 22.37
N THR A 26 21.39 -8.77 22.68
CA THR A 26 21.97 -7.67 21.88
C THR A 26 22.47 -8.17 20.52
N ARG A 27 23.09 -9.36 20.46
CA ARG A 27 23.45 -10.01 19.18
C ARG A 27 22.24 -10.32 18.31
N GLN A 28 21.16 -10.81 18.90
CA GLN A 28 19.92 -11.11 18.17
C GLN A 28 19.33 -9.84 17.55
N LYS A 29 19.23 -8.75 18.32
CA LYS A 29 18.76 -7.45 17.82
C LYS A 29 19.64 -6.89 16.69
N CYS A 30 20.96 -7.08 16.77
CA CYS A 30 21.86 -6.69 15.69
C CYS A 30 21.68 -7.55 14.42
N LYS A 31 21.46 -8.86 14.55
CA LYS A 31 21.14 -9.74 13.41
C LYS A 31 19.82 -9.36 12.76
N ASP A 32 18.76 -9.18 13.54
CA ASP A 32 17.44 -8.81 13.02
C ASP A 32 17.48 -7.44 12.30
N LYS A 33 18.29 -6.50 12.82
CA LYS A 33 18.51 -5.20 12.19
C LYS A 33 19.30 -5.34 10.89
N CYS A 34 20.32 -6.20 10.86
CA CYS A 34 21.11 -6.46 9.65
C CYS A 34 20.26 -7.15 8.58
N ASP A 35 19.47 -8.17 8.93
CA ASP A 35 18.56 -8.87 8.02
C ASP A 35 17.51 -7.91 7.44
N LYS A 36 17.01 -6.97 8.26
CA LYS A 36 16.07 -5.94 7.81
C LYS A 36 16.70 -4.96 6.82
N GLU A 37 17.94 -4.53 7.04
CA GLU A 37 18.67 -3.67 6.10
C GLU A 37 19.04 -4.43 4.82
N ILE A 38 19.43 -5.71 4.92
CA ILE A 38 19.71 -6.58 3.76
C ILE A 38 18.45 -6.77 2.92
N GLN A 39 17.29 -7.06 3.55
CA GLN A 39 16.02 -7.14 2.83
C GLN A 39 15.68 -5.84 2.12
N LYS A 40 15.96 -4.69 2.75
CA LYS A 40 15.74 -3.37 2.15
C LYS A 40 16.66 -3.11 0.96
N ILE A 41 17.92 -3.55 1.03
CA ILE A 41 18.89 -3.47 -0.07
C ILE A 41 18.46 -4.37 -1.24
N ILE A 42 18.04 -5.61 -0.96
CA ILE A 42 17.56 -6.54 -1.99
C ILE A 42 16.29 -5.99 -2.67
N LEU A 43 15.36 -5.42 -1.91
CA LEU A 43 14.15 -4.83 -2.46
C LEU A 43 14.47 -3.60 -3.32
N LYS A 44 15.47 -2.80 -2.92
CA LYS A 44 15.96 -1.66 -3.68
C LYS A 44 16.64 -2.07 -4.99
N ASP A 45 17.53 -3.06 -4.96
CA ASP A 45 18.21 -3.59 -6.16
C ASP A 45 17.21 -4.22 -7.15
N LYS A 46 16.15 -4.88 -6.64
CA LYS A 46 15.08 -5.41 -7.48
C LYS A 46 14.27 -4.31 -8.19
N LEU A 47 14.00 -3.20 -7.51
CA LEU A 47 13.31 -2.05 -8.12
C LEU A 47 14.21 -1.30 -9.12
N GLU A 48 15.49 -1.13 -8.82
CA GLU A 48 16.48 -0.52 -9.72
C GLU A 48 16.61 -1.34 -11.02
N LYS A 49 16.74 -2.67 -10.94
CA LYS A 49 16.75 -3.56 -12.11
C LYS A 49 15.47 -3.51 -12.94
N GLN A 50 14.31 -3.44 -12.29
CA GLN A 50 13.03 -3.28 -13.00
C GLN A 50 12.93 -1.94 -13.72
N MET A 51 13.44 -0.86 -13.11
CA MET A 51 13.49 0.46 -13.73
C MET A 51 14.44 0.51 -14.94
N GLU A 52 15.64 -0.06 -14.83
CA GLU A 52 16.60 -0.16 -15.94
C GLU A 52 16.01 -0.96 -17.12
N GLN A 53 15.37 -2.10 -16.85
CA GLN A 53 14.70 -2.88 -17.90
C GLN A 53 13.57 -2.10 -18.59
N GLN A 54 12.77 -1.34 -17.84
CA GLN A 54 11.71 -0.52 -18.44
C GLN A 54 12.28 0.65 -19.27
N LEU A 55 13.38 1.27 -18.82
CA LEU A 55 14.08 2.32 -19.56
C LEU A 55 14.62 1.81 -20.90
N ILE A 56 15.30 0.66 -20.91
CA ILE A 56 15.84 0.03 -22.13
C ILE A 56 14.70 -0.34 -23.09
N THR A 57 13.59 -0.89 -22.55
CA THR A 57 12.42 -1.26 -23.38
C THR A 57 11.70 -0.04 -23.97
N LEU A 58 11.72 1.12 -23.28
CA LEU A 58 11.20 2.38 -23.80
C LEU A 58 12.12 2.96 -24.88
N GLU A 59 13.43 2.89 -24.69
CA GLU A 59 14.44 3.36 -25.65
C GLU A 59 14.33 2.61 -26.98
N THR A 60 14.07 1.29 -26.94
CA THR A 60 13.83 0.48 -28.17
C THR A 60 12.50 0.76 -28.87
N LYS A 61 11.56 1.48 -28.24
CA LYS A 61 10.26 1.85 -28.85
C LYS A 61 10.26 3.25 -29.46
N ILE A 62 11.37 3.98 -29.35
CA ILE A 62 11.59 5.26 -30.00
C ILE A 62 12.57 4.96 -31.15
N ASP A 63 12.04 4.51 -32.29
CA ASP A 63 12.84 4.34 -33.49
C ASP A 63 13.45 5.70 -33.89
N THR A 64 14.71 5.67 -34.33
CA THR A 64 15.49 6.81 -34.86
C THR A 64 14.86 7.53 -36.08
N GLY A 65 13.62 7.19 -36.45
CA GLY A 65 12.85 7.79 -37.55
C GLY A 65 11.92 8.95 -37.14
N ASP A 66 11.64 9.16 -35.84
CA ASP A 66 10.69 10.20 -35.38
C ASP A 66 11.37 11.52 -34.93
N ILE A 67 12.68 11.63 -35.07
CA ILE A 67 13.41 12.89 -34.86
C ILE A 67 13.60 13.56 -36.24
N PRO A 68 13.00 14.73 -36.51
CA PRO A 68 13.25 15.43 -37.76
C PRO A 68 14.73 15.77 -37.85
N THR A 69 15.38 15.21 -38.87
CA THR A 69 16.77 15.38 -39.23
C THR A 69 17.02 16.81 -39.71
N CYS A 70 17.47 17.69 -38.82
CA CYS A 70 18.11 18.94 -39.25
C CYS A 70 19.51 18.63 -39.81
N ILE A 71 19.55 18.53 -41.12
CA ILE A 71 20.74 18.57 -41.97
C ILE A 71 21.51 19.86 -41.68
N CYS A 72 22.79 19.75 -41.31
CA CYS A 72 23.79 20.78 -41.56
C CYS A 72 25.10 20.08 -41.94
N GLU A 73 25.34 20.11 -43.25
CA GLU A 73 26.51 19.65 -43.95
C GLU A 73 27.77 20.43 -43.51
N LYS A 74 28.91 19.74 -43.58
CA LYS A 74 30.25 20.12 -43.09
C LYS A 74 30.63 21.60 -43.34
N SER A 75 31.05 22.30 -42.28
CA SER A 75 32.18 23.26 -42.24
C SER A 75 32.02 24.24 -41.06
N MET A 76 32.49 23.89 -39.87
CA MET A 76 32.43 24.77 -38.68
C MET A 76 33.74 24.83 -37.87
N ALA A 77 34.89 24.54 -38.49
CA ALA A 77 36.17 24.76 -37.81
C ALA A 77 36.62 26.23 -37.82
N ASP A 78 36.09 27.07 -38.72
CA ASP A 78 36.65 28.41 -38.97
C ASP A 78 35.71 29.59 -38.64
N LYS A 79 34.54 29.32 -38.01
CA LYS A 79 33.57 30.37 -37.62
C LYS A 79 33.17 30.40 -36.14
N MET A 80 33.61 29.44 -35.32
CA MET A 80 33.21 29.39 -33.92
C MET A 80 33.90 30.43 -33.01
N GLU A 81 34.98 31.08 -33.47
CA GLU A 81 35.72 32.02 -32.62
C GLU A 81 35.15 33.45 -32.61
N LYS A 82 34.27 33.82 -33.56
CA LYS A 82 33.67 35.17 -33.61
C LYS A 82 32.24 35.28 -33.10
N ASP A 83 31.43 34.22 -33.12
CA ASP A 83 30.05 34.28 -32.64
C ASP A 83 29.85 33.83 -31.18
N CYS A 84 30.82 33.12 -30.58
CA CYS A 84 30.80 32.80 -29.14
C CYS A 84 30.94 34.07 -28.25
N LEU A 85 31.58 35.12 -28.79
CA LEU A 85 31.71 36.43 -28.14
C LEU A 85 30.50 37.35 -28.35
N ARG A 86 29.52 36.96 -29.18
CA ARG A 86 28.28 37.73 -29.36
C ARG A 86 27.07 37.16 -28.61
N CYS A 87 27.04 35.87 -28.29
CA CYS A 87 26.02 35.30 -27.39
C CYS A 87 26.26 35.57 -25.89
N THR A 88 27.43 36.11 -25.52
CA THR A 88 27.74 36.54 -24.14
C THR A 88 27.34 37.98 -23.85
N TYR A 89 26.95 38.77 -24.86
CA TYR A 89 26.40 40.12 -24.65
C TYR A 89 24.88 40.08 -24.42
N GLY A 90 24.53 39.41 -23.34
CA GLY A 90 23.18 39.29 -22.78
C GLY A 90 23.18 38.75 -21.35
N LEU A 91 24.35 38.35 -20.81
CA LEU A 91 24.54 37.91 -19.42
C LEU A 91 24.67 39.11 -18.47
N GLY A 92 23.65 39.97 -18.54
CA GLY A 92 23.48 41.13 -17.70
C GLY A 92 22.16 41.13 -16.94
N THR A 93 21.39 40.02 -16.87
CA THR A 93 20.27 39.87 -15.91
C THR A 93 19.74 38.42 -15.90
N LEU A 94 19.69 37.85 -14.69
CA LEU A 94 18.86 36.72 -14.24
C LEU A 94 19.19 35.31 -14.78
N ALA A 95 19.79 34.52 -13.89
CA ALA A 95 19.91 33.07 -13.93
C ALA A 95 18.59 32.40 -13.49
N PRO A 96 17.83 31.73 -14.38
CA PRO A 96 17.13 30.52 -13.94
C PRO A 96 16.85 29.44 -15.03
N THR A 97 17.56 29.33 -16.16
CA THR A 97 17.09 28.42 -17.25
C THR A 97 17.69 27.01 -17.27
N VAL A 98 18.80 26.74 -16.58
CA VAL A 98 19.31 25.35 -16.43
C VAL A 98 18.45 24.52 -15.45
N GLY A 99 17.67 25.18 -14.59
CA GLY A 99 16.71 24.54 -13.69
C GLY A 99 15.37 24.14 -14.33
N LEU A 100 15.03 24.68 -15.51
CA LEU A 100 13.72 24.45 -16.12
C LEU A 100 13.63 23.15 -16.93
N ILE A 101 14.70 22.73 -17.61
CA ILE A 101 14.68 21.51 -18.45
C ILE A 101 14.65 20.24 -17.58
N GLY A 102 15.36 20.24 -16.44
CA GLY A 102 15.31 19.14 -15.47
C GLY A 102 13.97 19.02 -14.73
N ALA A 103 13.29 20.14 -14.46
CA ALA A 103 11.98 20.11 -13.80
C ALA A 103 10.90 19.48 -14.69
N VAL A 104 10.85 19.81 -15.97
CA VAL A 104 9.78 19.34 -16.88
C VAL A 104 9.86 17.82 -17.13
N ALA A 105 11.07 17.25 -17.28
CA ALA A 105 11.23 15.81 -17.46
C ALA A 105 10.91 15.00 -16.18
N VAL A 106 11.33 15.49 -15.00
CA VAL A 106 11.05 14.83 -13.71
C VAL A 106 9.57 14.88 -13.34
N HIS A 107 8.85 15.95 -13.71
CA HIS A 107 7.41 16.07 -13.45
C HIS A 107 6.55 15.14 -14.33
N ALA A 108 7.02 14.75 -15.52
CA ALA A 108 6.30 13.83 -16.40
C ALA A 108 6.50 12.34 -16.05
N TRP A 109 7.66 11.94 -15.53
CA TRP A 109 7.98 10.52 -15.25
C TRP A 109 7.54 10.04 -13.86
N LYS A 110 7.44 10.95 -12.88
CA LYS A 110 6.93 10.63 -11.53
C LYS A 110 5.54 9.96 -11.53
N PRO A 111 4.52 10.48 -12.23
CA PRO A 111 3.19 9.86 -12.21
C PRO A 111 3.13 8.52 -12.94
N THR A 112 3.91 8.33 -14.02
CA THR A 112 3.94 7.07 -14.77
C THR A 112 4.65 5.97 -13.98
N ALA A 113 5.77 6.27 -13.34
CA ALA A 113 6.48 5.33 -12.46
C ALA A 113 5.63 4.92 -11.23
N LEU A 114 4.93 5.88 -10.61
CA LEU A 114 3.98 5.62 -9.53
C LEU A 114 2.85 4.68 -9.96
N LYS A 115 2.26 4.94 -11.13
CA LYS A 115 1.18 4.12 -11.68
C LYS A 115 1.65 2.68 -11.95
N ALA A 116 2.85 2.51 -12.48
CA ALA A 116 3.44 1.19 -12.72
C ALA A 116 3.72 0.43 -11.41
N ALA A 117 4.29 1.09 -10.40
CA ALA A 117 4.56 0.48 -9.10
C ALA A 117 3.27 0.04 -8.38
N ILE A 118 2.23 0.88 -8.41
CA ILE A 118 0.92 0.53 -7.85
C ILE A 118 0.30 -0.65 -8.60
N ALA A 119 0.37 -0.68 -9.93
CA ALA A 119 -0.16 -1.78 -10.73
C ALA A 119 0.53 -3.12 -10.37
N ALA A 120 1.86 -3.13 -10.31
CA ALA A 120 2.62 -4.32 -9.92
C ALA A 120 2.31 -4.78 -8.49
N ALA A 121 2.12 -3.85 -7.55
CA ALA A 121 1.74 -4.18 -6.18
C ALA A 121 0.33 -4.78 -6.08
N LEU A 122 -0.63 -4.28 -6.88
CA LEU A 122 -1.98 -4.84 -6.94
C LEU A 122 -1.99 -6.23 -7.58
N GLU A 123 -1.22 -6.44 -8.64
CA GLU A 123 -1.09 -7.74 -9.28
C GLU A 123 -0.51 -8.80 -8.32
N ALA A 124 0.57 -8.46 -7.61
CA ALA A 124 1.17 -9.33 -6.60
C ALA A 124 0.23 -9.66 -5.43
N ASN A 125 -0.70 -8.76 -5.09
CA ASN A 125 -1.66 -8.94 -4.00
C ASN A 125 -3.03 -9.44 -4.47
N ASN A 126 -3.27 -9.61 -5.77
CA ASN A 126 -4.58 -9.90 -6.33
C ASN A 126 -5.23 -11.14 -5.70
N ALA A 127 -4.46 -12.23 -5.57
CA ALA A 127 -4.93 -13.46 -4.93
C ALA A 127 -5.37 -13.24 -3.47
N ASN A 128 -4.59 -12.45 -2.70
CA ASN A 128 -4.91 -12.14 -1.30
C ASN A 128 -6.14 -11.23 -1.18
N ILE A 129 -6.30 -10.28 -2.10
CA ILE A 129 -7.46 -9.39 -2.17
C ILE A 129 -8.72 -10.22 -2.45
N LEU A 130 -8.67 -11.08 -3.47
CA LEU A 130 -9.79 -11.95 -3.85
C LEU A 130 -10.15 -12.94 -2.75
N ALA A 131 -9.16 -13.57 -2.11
CA ALA A 131 -9.38 -14.49 -0.99
C ALA A 131 -10.05 -13.79 0.19
N ALA A 132 -9.55 -12.61 0.60
CA ALA A 132 -10.12 -11.84 1.69
C ALA A 132 -11.54 -11.33 1.36
N ALA A 133 -11.76 -10.86 0.13
CA ALA A 133 -13.06 -10.41 -0.35
C ALA A 133 -14.09 -11.55 -0.36
N ASN A 134 -13.71 -12.72 -0.90
CA ASN A 134 -14.58 -13.90 -0.93
C ASN A 134 -14.92 -14.39 0.47
N ALA A 135 -13.95 -14.47 1.38
CA ALA A 135 -14.17 -14.85 2.76
C ALA A 135 -15.15 -13.88 3.46
N ALA A 136 -14.96 -12.57 3.29
CA ALA A 136 -15.84 -11.55 3.85
C ALA A 136 -17.26 -11.63 3.26
N GLY A 137 -17.38 -11.84 1.94
CA GLY A 137 -18.66 -12.01 1.26
C GLY A 137 -19.44 -13.23 1.76
N ILE A 138 -18.76 -14.38 1.92
CA ILE A 138 -19.38 -15.60 2.46
C ILE A 138 -19.89 -15.36 3.88
N GLN A 139 -19.10 -14.72 4.74
CA GLN A 139 -19.51 -14.41 6.11
C GLN A 139 -20.70 -13.45 6.15
N ALA A 140 -20.70 -12.41 5.30
CA ALA A 140 -21.81 -11.48 5.19
C ALA A 140 -23.10 -12.18 4.73
N GLY A 141 -23.01 -13.01 3.69
CA GLY A 141 -24.14 -13.81 3.21
C GLY A 141 -24.67 -14.75 4.30
N LYS A 142 -23.80 -15.43 5.04
CA LYS A 142 -24.19 -16.28 6.17
C LYS A 142 -24.93 -15.49 7.25
N ASN A 143 -24.42 -14.32 7.62
CA ASN A 143 -25.03 -13.47 8.65
C ASN A 143 -26.45 -13.05 8.24
N VAL A 144 -26.66 -12.69 6.96
CA VAL A 144 -27.99 -12.36 6.44
C VAL A 144 -28.92 -13.56 6.54
N VAL A 145 -28.52 -14.74 6.05
CA VAL A 145 -29.34 -15.96 6.15
C VAL A 145 -29.74 -16.23 7.60
N ILE A 146 -28.78 -16.17 8.53
CA ILE A 146 -29.02 -16.42 9.95
C ILE A 146 -30.01 -15.40 10.53
N GLN A 147 -29.84 -14.12 10.23
CA GLN A 147 -30.74 -13.06 10.72
C GLN A 147 -32.16 -13.20 10.17
N VAL A 148 -32.29 -13.50 8.88
CA VAL A 148 -33.60 -13.69 8.25
C VAL A 148 -34.29 -14.94 8.78
N LEU A 149 -33.60 -16.08 8.88
CA LEU A 149 -34.21 -17.29 9.45
C LEU A 149 -34.65 -17.11 10.91
N LYS A 150 -33.93 -16.31 11.71
CA LYS A 150 -34.36 -15.93 13.06
C LYS A 150 -35.63 -15.08 13.05
N SER A 151 -35.74 -14.10 12.15
CA SER A 151 -36.94 -13.27 12.04
C SER A 151 -38.15 -14.04 11.50
N PHE A 152 -37.90 -15.16 10.82
CA PHE A 152 -38.90 -16.11 10.33
C PHE A 152 -39.24 -17.21 11.37
N ARG A 153 -38.72 -17.13 12.60
CA ARG A 153 -38.96 -18.09 13.69
C ARG A 153 -38.51 -19.52 13.40
N VAL A 154 -37.59 -19.70 12.46
CA VAL A 154 -37.02 -21.03 12.13
C VAL A 154 -36.25 -21.60 13.31
N GLN A 155 -35.64 -20.74 14.13
CA GLN A 155 -34.96 -21.16 15.36
C GLN A 155 -35.92 -21.80 16.37
N ASP A 156 -37.14 -21.28 16.45
CA ASP A 156 -38.13 -21.69 17.45
C ASP A 156 -38.92 -22.92 16.97
N VAL A 157 -39.27 -22.96 15.69
CA VAL A 157 -40.01 -24.08 15.07
C VAL A 157 -39.09 -25.26 14.74
N CYS A 158 -37.86 -25.01 14.29
CA CYS A 158 -36.94 -26.04 13.81
C CYS A 158 -35.54 -25.90 14.47
N PRO A 159 -35.40 -26.07 15.79
CA PRO A 159 -34.17 -25.73 16.51
C PRO A 159 -32.95 -26.56 16.08
N GLU A 160 -33.11 -27.86 15.85
CA GLU A 160 -32.00 -28.74 15.44
C GLU A 160 -31.52 -28.46 14.00
N ILE A 161 -32.46 -28.13 13.12
CA ILE A 161 -32.15 -27.71 11.75
C ILE A 161 -31.42 -26.37 11.78
N PHE A 162 -31.91 -25.42 12.59
CA PHE A 162 -31.27 -24.12 12.74
C PHE A 162 -29.82 -24.24 13.25
N LYS A 163 -29.57 -25.09 14.25
CA LYS A 163 -28.21 -25.41 14.72
C LYS A 163 -27.32 -25.97 13.60
N SER A 164 -27.87 -26.76 12.69
CA SER A 164 -27.15 -27.30 11.54
C SER A 164 -26.85 -26.19 10.51
N ILE A 165 -27.80 -25.28 10.27
CA ILE A 165 -27.62 -24.11 9.40
C ILE A 165 -26.50 -23.20 9.90
N LEU A 166 -26.34 -23.02 11.22
CA LEU A 166 -25.23 -22.23 11.78
C LEU A 166 -23.84 -22.78 11.41
N LYS A 167 -23.74 -24.10 11.15
CA LYS A 167 -22.49 -24.80 10.86
C LYS A 167 -22.14 -24.87 9.37
N ILE A 168 -23.02 -24.38 8.47
CA ILE A 168 -22.78 -24.46 7.02
C ILE A 168 -21.51 -23.74 6.60
N SER A 169 -20.85 -24.23 5.55
CA SER A 169 -19.64 -23.59 5.04
C SER A 169 -19.99 -22.37 4.18
N HIS A 170 -21.04 -22.51 3.36
CA HIS A 170 -21.50 -21.49 2.42
C HIS A 170 -23.00 -21.21 2.58
N TYR A 171 -23.41 -19.95 2.41
CA TYR A 171 -24.81 -19.53 2.62
C TYR A 171 -25.80 -20.22 1.67
N ASN A 172 -25.41 -20.55 0.43
CA ASN A 172 -26.24 -21.32 -0.51
C ASN A 172 -26.64 -22.72 0.02
N GLU A 173 -25.88 -23.31 0.95
CA GLU A 173 -26.21 -24.65 1.48
C GLU A 173 -27.54 -24.66 2.24
N VAL A 174 -28.05 -23.49 2.66
CA VAL A 174 -29.35 -23.36 3.33
C VAL A 174 -30.50 -23.95 2.48
N ILE A 175 -30.38 -23.94 1.14
CA ILE A 175 -31.40 -24.47 0.24
C ILE A 175 -31.63 -25.97 0.44
N ASN A 176 -30.59 -26.71 0.85
CA ASN A 176 -30.66 -28.14 1.10
C ASN A 176 -31.51 -28.47 2.34
N PHE A 177 -31.71 -27.50 3.23
CA PHE A 177 -32.52 -27.67 4.43
C PHE A 177 -34.01 -27.41 4.19
N ALA A 178 -34.42 -26.86 3.04
CA ALA A 178 -35.82 -26.49 2.79
C ALA A 178 -36.81 -27.66 2.98
N ARG A 179 -36.46 -28.85 2.50
CA ARG A 179 -37.29 -30.06 2.68
C ARG A 179 -37.37 -30.47 4.15
N SER A 180 -36.24 -30.46 4.85
CA SER A 180 -36.18 -30.80 6.28
C SER A 180 -36.97 -29.80 7.12
N ILE A 181 -36.89 -28.50 6.80
CA ILE A 181 -37.69 -27.45 7.43
C ILE A 181 -39.17 -27.74 7.25
N ASN A 182 -39.60 -28.11 6.04
CA ASN A 182 -41.01 -28.44 5.79
C ASN A 182 -41.49 -29.68 6.56
N MET A 183 -40.67 -30.72 6.66
CA MET A 183 -41.02 -31.92 7.43
C MET A 183 -41.16 -31.62 8.92
N GLU A 184 -40.21 -30.90 9.50
CA GLU A 184 -40.20 -30.53 10.92
C GLU A 184 -41.35 -29.55 11.25
N TYR A 185 -41.60 -28.60 10.35
CA TYR A 185 -42.78 -27.72 10.41
C TYR A 185 -44.07 -28.54 10.44
N GLY A 186 -44.18 -29.56 9.58
CA GLY A 186 -45.35 -30.44 9.56
C GLY A 186 -45.56 -31.16 10.89
N ALA A 187 -44.50 -31.73 11.46
CA ALA A 187 -44.53 -32.42 12.73
C ALA A 187 -44.87 -31.50 13.93
N THR A 188 -44.34 -30.27 13.92
CA THR A 188 -44.42 -29.34 15.06
C THR A 188 -45.68 -28.48 15.03
N CYS A 189 -46.08 -27.99 13.85
CA CYS A 189 -47.11 -26.96 13.71
C CYS A 189 -48.42 -27.47 13.09
N THR A 190 -48.46 -28.66 12.48
CA THR A 190 -49.65 -29.16 11.75
C THR A 190 -50.23 -30.45 12.35
N SER A 191 -50.10 -30.65 13.66
CA SER A 191 -50.64 -31.84 14.34
C SER A 191 -52.15 -32.04 14.07
N LEU A 192 -52.56 -33.29 13.92
CA LEU A 192 -53.90 -33.74 13.52
C LEU A 192 -55.00 -33.51 14.57
N ASP A 193 -54.65 -33.06 15.78
CA ASP A 193 -55.62 -32.80 16.84
C ASP A 193 -56.23 -31.40 16.66
N LYS A 194 -57.49 -31.36 16.20
CA LYS A 194 -58.25 -30.14 15.88
C LYS A 194 -58.46 -29.20 17.08
N ASN A 195 -58.05 -29.60 18.28
CA ASN A 195 -58.17 -28.83 19.52
C ASN A 195 -56.90 -28.04 19.88
N ILE A 196 -55.80 -28.19 19.12
CA ILE A 196 -54.54 -27.50 19.40
C ILE A 196 -54.53 -26.17 18.64
N VAL A 197 -54.60 -25.07 19.40
CA VAL A 197 -54.30 -23.74 18.86
C VAL A 197 -52.82 -23.72 18.45
N PRO A 198 -52.48 -23.42 17.18
CA PRO A 198 -51.09 -23.36 16.76
C PRO A 198 -50.35 -22.32 17.62
N SER A 199 -49.14 -22.67 18.07
CA SER A 199 -48.33 -21.78 18.88
C SER A 199 -48.09 -20.44 18.15
N LEU A 200 -47.83 -19.37 18.89
CA LEU A 200 -47.62 -18.04 18.30
C LEU A 200 -46.46 -18.07 17.28
N GLU A 201 -45.43 -18.87 17.57
CA GLU A 201 -44.26 -19.10 16.73
C GLU A 201 -44.63 -19.79 15.41
N CYS A 202 -45.49 -20.81 15.46
CA CYS A 202 -46.01 -21.48 14.26
C CYS A 202 -46.84 -20.53 13.38
N LYS A 203 -47.66 -19.67 14.00
CA LYS A 203 -48.45 -18.67 13.27
C LYS A 203 -47.56 -17.62 12.61
N GLU A 204 -46.55 -17.12 13.32
CA GLU A 204 -45.58 -16.18 12.76
C GLU A 204 -44.77 -16.81 11.62
N PHE A 205 -44.29 -18.05 11.80
CA PHE A 205 -43.61 -18.82 10.76
C PHE A 205 -44.49 -18.96 9.50
N GLN A 206 -45.74 -19.39 9.66
CA GLN A 206 -46.70 -19.57 8.57
C GLN A 206 -46.92 -18.29 7.77
N ILE A 207 -47.07 -17.16 8.46
CA ILE A 207 -47.27 -15.85 7.82
C ILE A 207 -46.01 -15.41 7.08
N LYS A 208 -44.83 -15.57 7.70
CA LYS A 208 -43.55 -15.15 7.11
C LYS A 208 -43.16 -15.97 5.89
N PHE A 209 -43.47 -17.27 5.88
CA PHE A 209 -43.29 -18.14 4.72
C PHE A 209 -44.44 -18.06 3.70
N GLY A 210 -45.46 -17.22 3.93
CA GLY A 210 -46.59 -17.06 3.00
C GLY A 210 -47.53 -18.25 2.94
N ILE A 211 -47.42 -19.21 3.87
CA ILE A 211 -48.28 -20.41 3.96
C ILE A 211 -49.70 -20.00 4.35
N PHE A 212 -49.82 -19.00 5.22
CA PHE A 212 -51.08 -18.33 5.54
C PHE A 212 -50.92 -16.83 5.36
N ARG A 213 -51.97 -16.18 4.89
CA ARG A 213 -52.03 -14.71 4.82
C ARG A 213 -52.44 -14.13 6.17
N ILE A 214 -52.20 -12.83 6.35
CA ILE A 214 -52.55 -12.10 7.60
C ILE A 214 -54.06 -12.13 7.87
N ASP A 215 -54.88 -12.22 6.81
CA ASP A 215 -56.34 -12.36 6.86
C ASP A 215 -56.81 -13.78 7.22
N GLY A 216 -55.88 -14.72 7.42
CA GLY A 216 -56.17 -16.12 7.76
C GLY A 216 -56.48 -17.01 6.54
N ASN A 217 -56.49 -16.45 5.33
CA ASN A 217 -56.68 -17.25 4.12
C ASN A 217 -55.44 -18.11 3.83
N PRO A 218 -55.62 -19.37 3.40
CA PRO A 218 -54.51 -20.23 3.03
C PRO A 218 -53.78 -19.68 1.80
N GLY A 219 -52.45 -19.64 1.88
CA GLY A 219 -51.55 -19.34 0.78
C GLY A 219 -51.11 -20.60 0.03
N PRO A 220 -50.00 -20.55 -0.73
CA PRO A 220 -49.42 -21.74 -1.34
C PRO A 220 -49.09 -22.83 -0.30
N PRO A 221 -49.12 -24.11 -0.70
CA PRO A 221 -48.73 -25.22 0.17
C PRO A 221 -47.33 -25.02 0.76
N SER A 222 -47.11 -25.43 2.01
CA SER A 222 -45.80 -25.30 2.67
C SER A 222 -44.67 -26.01 1.91
N ALA A 223 -44.99 -27.08 1.19
CA ALA A 223 -44.06 -27.83 0.34
C ALA A 223 -43.50 -27.02 -0.84
N SER A 224 -44.20 -25.99 -1.32
CA SER A 224 -43.72 -25.08 -2.36
C SER A 224 -43.23 -23.75 -1.77
N ALA A 225 -43.97 -23.21 -0.79
CA ALA A 225 -43.69 -21.90 -0.21
C ALA A 225 -42.34 -21.86 0.53
N ILE A 226 -42.01 -22.90 1.31
CA ILE A 226 -40.75 -22.95 2.06
C ILE A 226 -39.53 -22.96 1.13
N PRO A 227 -39.43 -23.87 0.14
CA PRO A 227 -38.31 -23.82 -0.82
C PRO A 227 -38.20 -22.51 -1.59
N GLU A 228 -39.32 -21.91 -2.00
CA GLU A 228 -39.35 -20.65 -2.74
C GLU A 228 -38.75 -19.51 -1.91
N ILE A 229 -39.27 -19.30 -0.70
CA ILE A 229 -38.78 -18.28 0.23
C ILE A 229 -37.33 -18.53 0.64
N VAL A 230 -36.93 -19.78 0.88
CA VAL A 230 -35.52 -20.11 1.16
C VAL A 230 -34.63 -19.75 -0.05
N GLY A 231 -35.11 -19.94 -1.27
CA GLY A 231 -34.45 -19.49 -2.50
C GLY A 231 -34.29 -17.96 -2.56
N GLU A 232 -35.34 -17.21 -2.24
CA GLU A 232 -35.27 -15.74 -2.16
C GLU A 232 -34.27 -15.26 -1.10
N ILE A 233 -34.23 -15.92 0.05
CA ILE A 233 -33.24 -15.64 1.12
C ILE A 233 -31.82 -15.86 0.60
N VAL A 234 -31.59 -16.91 -0.18
CA VAL A 234 -30.28 -17.19 -0.80
C VAL A 234 -29.90 -16.10 -1.81
N GLU A 235 -30.82 -15.66 -2.66
CA GLU A 235 -30.53 -14.59 -3.62
C GLU A 235 -30.26 -13.24 -2.91
N GLY A 236 -30.99 -12.92 -1.83
CA GLY A 236 -30.70 -11.76 -0.99
C GLY A 236 -29.32 -11.85 -0.30
N ALA A 237 -28.97 -13.04 0.20
CA ALA A 237 -27.66 -13.31 0.79
C ALA A 237 -26.53 -13.20 -0.25
N LYS A 238 -26.75 -13.67 -1.48
CA LYS A 238 -25.82 -13.56 -2.60
C LYS A 238 -25.61 -12.11 -3.01
N ALA A 239 -26.66 -11.30 -3.11
CA ALA A 239 -26.54 -9.86 -3.40
C ALA A 239 -25.69 -9.15 -2.33
N THR A 240 -25.91 -9.49 -1.05
CA THR A 240 -25.12 -8.95 0.06
C THR A 240 -23.67 -9.44 0.02
N ALA A 241 -23.45 -10.71 -0.31
CA ALA A 241 -22.12 -11.30 -0.45
C ALA A 241 -21.31 -10.61 -1.55
N GLU A 242 -21.90 -10.41 -2.74
CA GLU A 242 -21.26 -9.71 -3.85
C GLU A 242 -20.95 -8.25 -3.52
N THR A 243 -21.90 -7.54 -2.91
CA THR A 243 -21.68 -6.16 -2.44
C THR A 243 -20.50 -6.08 -1.47
N THR A 244 -20.44 -7.01 -0.51
CA THR A 244 -19.36 -7.06 0.49
C THR A 244 -18.02 -7.42 -0.14
N LYS A 245 -17.99 -8.35 -1.11
CA LYS A 245 -16.78 -8.69 -1.87
C LYS A 245 -16.23 -7.45 -2.55
N THR A 246 -17.06 -6.68 -3.25
CA THR A 246 -16.64 -5.46 -3.95
C THR A 246 -16.11 -4.41 -2.97
N GLN A 247 -16.79 -4.18 -1.84
CA GLN A 247 -16.37 -3.23 -0.82
C GLN A 247 -15.02 -3.60 -0.20
N VAL A 248 -14.84 -4.87 0.17
CA VAL A 248 -13.60 -5.37 0.78
C VAL A 248 -12.45 -5.32 -0.23
N ALA A 249 -12.70 -5.71 -1.49
CA ALA A 249 -11.70 -5.62 -2.54
C ALA A 249 -11.26 -4.17 -2.79
N ALA A 250 -12.22 -3.24 -2.84
CA ALA A 250 -11.95 -1.81 -2.98
C ALA A 250 -11.16 -1.26 -1.79
N ALA A 251 -11.52 -1.61 -0.55
CA ALA A 251 -10.83 -1.18 0.66
C ALA A 251 -9.39 -1.69 0.72
N LYS A 252 -9.15 -2.96 0.36
CA LYS A 252 -7.80 -3.54 0.28
C LYS A 252 -6.97 -2.89 -0.81
N THR A 253 -7.55 -2.66 -1.98
CA THR A 253 -6.91 -1.93 -3.08
C THR A 253 -6.52 -0.52 -2.66
N ALA A 254 -7.41 0.21 -2.00
CA ALA A 254 -7.12 1.55 -1.48
C ALA A 254 -6.00 1.54 -0.43
N THR A 255 -6.00 0.54 0.45
CA THR A 255 -4.94 0.36 1.46
C THR A 255 -3.57 0.13 0.80
N ILE A 256 -3.52 -0.71 -0.23
CA ILE A 256 -2.28 -0.98 -0.99
C ILE A 256 -1.80 0.26 -1.73
N LYS A 257 -2.71 1.02 -2.36
CA LYS A 257 -2.36 2.29 -3.00
C LYS A 257 -1.75 3.28 -2.00
N ALA A 258 -2.41 3.48 -0.86
CA ALA A 258 -1.96 4.40 0.17
C ALA A 258 -0.61 3.99 0.79
N THR A 259 -0.33 2.69 0.94
CA THR A 259 0.99 2.24 1.43
C THR A 259 2.09 2.42 0.39
N GLN A 260 1.80 2.20 -0.89
CA GLN A 260 2.76 2.44 -1.98
C GLN A 260 3.06 3.94 -2.13
N GLU A 261 2.04 4.79 -2.12
CA GLU A 261 2.21 6.25 -2.17
C GLU A 261 3.11 6.74 -1.02
N LYS A 262 2.83 6.32 0.22
CA LYS A 262 3.66 6.67 1.39
C LYS A 262 5.11 6.16 1.28
N ALA A 263 5.30 4.95 0.76
CA ALA A 263 6.63 4.39 0.57
C ALA A 263 7.45 5.19 -0.46
N ILE A 264 6.80 5.62 -1.54
CA ILE A 264 7.41 6.41 -2.61
C ILE A 264 7.69 7.84 -2.13
N GLU A 265 6.78 8.46 -1.40
CA GLU A 265 7.02 9.76 -0.76
C GLU A 265 8.23 9.70 0.18
N ALA A 266 8.31 8.69 1.05
CA ALA A 266 9.43 8.50 1.96
C ALA A 266 10.77 8.31 1.21
N ALA A 267 10.78 7.51 0.14
CA ALA A 267 11.95 7.32 -0.69
C ALA A 267 12.36 8.63 -1.42
N SER A 268 11.39 9.40 -1.90
CA SER A 268 11.63 10.67 -2.56
C SER A 268 12.25 11.70 -1.60
N MET A 269 11.77 11.78 -0.36
CA MET A 269 12.33 12.66 0.67
C MET A 269 13.81 12.34 0.93
N GLN A 270 14.16 11.06 0.99
CA GLN A 270 15.57 10.63 1.15
C GLN A 270 16.45 11.11 -0.01
N LEU A 271 15.98 10.98 -1.26
CA LEU A 271 16.69 11.50 -2.43
C LEU A 271 16.86 13.02 -2.39
N TYR A 272 15.81 13.76 -2.01
CA TYR A 272 15.91 15.22 -1.86
C TYR A 272 16.91 15.63 -0.79
N THR A 273 16.99 14.92 0.35
CA THR A 273 18.01 15.21 1.36
C THR A 273 19.42 14.97 0.82
N ALA A 274 19.65 13.90 0.06
CA ALA A 274 20.95 13.61 -0.54
C ALA A 274 21.37 14.68 -1.56
N ILE A 275 20.44 15.16 -2.39
CA ILE A 275 20.68 16.27 -3.32
C ILE A 275 20.93 17.59 -2.56
N GLY A 276 20.21 17.82 -1.47
CA GLY A 276 20.44 18.97 -0.59
C GLY A 276 21.88 19.01 -0.06
N TYR A 277 22.40 17.89 0.43
CA TYR A 277 23.79 17.80 0.91
C TYR A 277 24.81 18.04 -0.21
N SER A 278 24.59 17.53 -1.42
CA SER A 278 25.51 17.74 -2.53
C SER A 278 25.56 19.22 -2.96
N ILE A 279 24.41 19.90 -3.05
CA ILE A 279 24.34 21.34 -3.33
C ILE A 279 25.01 22.15 -2.23
N THR A 280 24.76 21.80 -0.96
CA THR A 280 25.38 22.48 0.19
C THR A 280 26.91 22.33 0.16
N ALA A 281 27.41 21.14 -0.18
CA ALA A 281 28.84 20.89 -0.33
C ALA A 281 29.45 21.72 -1.47
N ILE A 282 28.78 21.81 -2.62
CA ILE A 282 29.23 22.66 -3.75
C ILE A 282 29.30 24.13 -3.32
N LEU A 283 28.29 24.65 -2.61
CA LEU A 283 28.27 26.03 -2.12
C LEU A 283 29.42 26.33 -1.14
N ILE A 284 29.77 25.37 -0.25
CA ILE A 284 30.90 25.50 0.67
C ILE A 284 32.23 25.59 -0.11
N ILE A 285 32.42 24.74 -1.12
CA ILE A 285 33.63 24.74 -1.96
C ILE A 285 33.78 26.09 -2.70
N VAL A 286 32.68 26.59 -3.28
CA VAL A 286 32.67 27.90 -3.98
C VAL A 286 33.00 29.04 -3.00
N LEU A 287 32.43 29.03 -1.79
CA LEU A 287 32.74 30.02 -0.74
C LEU A 287 34.23 30.03 -0.36
N ILE A 288 34.84 28.86 -0.18
CA ILE A 288 36.28 28.74 0.14
C ILE A 288 37.13 29.34 -1.00
N MET A 289 36.80 29.03 -2.26
CA MET A 289 37.49 29.58 -3.43
C MET A 289 37.41 31.10 -3.48
N VAL A 290 36.24 31.69 -3.17
CA VAL A 290 36.06 33.15 -3.12
C VAL A 290 36.89 33.77 -1.99
N ILE A 291 36.92 33.16 -0.80
CA ILE A 291 37.73 33.66 0.33
C ILE A 291 39.22 33.64 -0.02
N ILE A 292 39.72 32.53 -0.55
CA ILE A 292 41.13 32.41 -0.99
C ILE A 292 41.43 33.46 -2.08
N TYR A 293 40.55 33.60 -3.07
CA TYR A 293 40.68 34.61 -4.12
C TYR A 293 40.78 36.03 -3.55
N LEU A 294 39.91 36.39 -2.60
CA LEU A 294 39.93 37.70 -1.94
C LEU A 294 41.23 37.93 -1.15
N ILE A 295 41.73 36.92 -0.43
CA ILE A 295 43.01 37.00 0.29
C ILE A 295 44.17 37.21 -0.70
N LEU A 296 44.22 36.45 -1.79
CA LEU A 296 45.26 36.58 -2.82
C LEU A 296 45.19 37.94 -3.52
N ARG A 297 43.99 38.41 -3.85
CA ARG A 297 43.76 39.73 -4.46
C ARG A 297 44.20 40.85 -3.52
N TYR A 298 43.89 40.73 -2.23
CA TYR A 298 44.33 41.68 -1.21
C TYR A 298 45.87 41.71 -1.09
N ARG A 299 46.52 40.53 -1.03
CA ARG A 299 47.98 40.42 -1.01
C ARG A 299 48.63 41.03 -2.25
N ARG A 300 48.09 40.78 -3.46
CA ARG A 300 48.59 41.39 -4.70
C ARG A 300 48.48 42.92 -4.66
N LYS A 301 47.33 43.47 -4.26
CA LYS A 301 47.17 44.93 -4.11
C LYS A 301 48.15 45.53 -3.10
N LYS A 302 48.37 44.87 -1.95
CA LYS A 302 49.34 45.34 -0.94
C LYS A 302 50.78 45.30 -1.47
N LYS A 303 51.15 44.24 -2.21
CA LYS A 303 52.48 44.13 -2.85
C LYS A 303 52.71 45.25 -3.87
N MET A 304 51.71 45.57 -4.69
CA MET A 304 51.79 46.66 -5.67
C MET A 304 51.92 48.05 -5.01
N LYS A 305 51.16 48.31 -3.93
CA LYS A 305 51.28 49.55 -3.16
C LYS A 305 52.68 49.74 -2.57
N LYS A 306 53.27 48.67 -2.02
CA LYS A 306 54.65 48.70 -1.52
C LYS A 306 55.66 48.99 -2.65
N LYS A 307 55.53 48.34 -3.81
CA LYS A 307 56.41 48.58 -4.96
C LYS A 307 56.40 50.05 -5.42
N LEU A 308 55.22 50.67 -5.49
CA LEU A 308 55.08 52.09 -5.83
C LEU A 308 55.79 53.02 -4.84
N GLN A 309 55.79 52.70 -3.55
CA GLN A 309 56.52 53.48 -2.54
C GLN A 309 58.05 53.34 -2.68
N TYR A 310 58.54 52.15 -3.00
CA TYR A 310 59.98 51.94 -3.24
C TYR A 310 60.48 52.62 -4.51
N ILE A 311 59.69 52.66 -5.58
CA ILE A 311 60.07 53.37 -6.82
C ILE A 311 60.20 54.87 -6.54
N LYS A 312 59.26 55.46 -5.79
CA LYS A 312 59.32 56.88 -5.42
C LYS A 312 60.54 57.26 -4.59
N LEU A 313 61.04 56.35 -3.73
CA LEU A 313 62.22 56.60 -2.90
C LEU A 313 63.56 56.48 -3.66
N LEU A 314 63.56 55.92 -4.87
CA LEU A 314 64.75 55.77 -5.71
C LEU A 314 64.90 56.90 -6.74
N GLU A 315 63.88 57.74 -6.87
CA GLU A 315 63.83 58.87 -7.82
C GLU A 315 64.17 60.22 -7.15
N GLU A 316 64.32 60.23 -5.81
CA GLU A 316 64.95 61.29 -5.01
C GLU A 316 66.41 60.95 -4.73
#